data_AF-A0AA97DF28-F1
#
_entry.id   AF-A0AA97DF28-F1
#
_cell.length_a   1.000
_cell.length_b   1.000
_cell.length_c   1.000
_cell.angle_alpha   90.00
_cell.angle_beta   90.00
_cell.angle_gamma   90.00
#
_symmetry.space_group_name_H-M   'P 1'
#
loop_
_entity.id
_entity.type
_entity.pdbx_description
1 polymer ?
#
loop_
_entity_poly.entity_id
_entity_poly.type
_entity_poly.pdbx_seq_one_letter_code
_entity_poly.pdbx_strand_id
1 'polypeptide(L)'
;MKTQQIKKYYEARFQRELQELEPVVQMAVEYSDLLEQLEVKSIGEFELKINEKSGFVSARLSAEAFGFEDEYRRLLQLEKQIDGRITSNDLTPNKELKKPFIDAIKEKHTEYYTDEDIKTKNTLEKIIETYNALDLDQRKHIGFSREGKLMFSPFSTLLH
;
A
#
# COMPACT_ATOMS: atom_id res chain seq x y z
N MET A 1 8.79 -3.09 -17.45
CA MET A 1 7.45 -2.97 -16.84
C MET A 1 6.74 -1.81 -17.51
N LYS A 2 5.50 -1.98 -18.01
CA LYS A 2 4.72 -0.85 -18.53
C LYS A 2 4.47 0.11 -17.37
N THR A 3 4.94 1.35 -17.47
CA THR A 3 4.60 2.40 -16.51
C THR A 3 3.11 2.70 -16.68
N GLN A 4 2.27 2.12 -15.82
CA GLN A 4 0.83 2.35 -15.86
C GLN A 4 0.56 3.83 -15.52
N GLN A 5 -0.35 4.45 -16.28
CA GLN A 5 -0.68 5.85 -16.05
C GLN A 5 -1.53 5.98 -14.79
N ILE A 6 -1.08 6.81 -13.85
CA ILE A 6 -1.81 7.05 -12.60
C ILE A 6 -3.07 7.86 -12.93
N LYS A 7 -4.22 7.32 -12.53
CA LYS A 7 -5.51 8.00 -12.59
C LYS A 7 -5.73 8.85 -11.35
N LYS A 8 -5.42 8.30 -10.18
CA LYS A 8 -5.58 8.99 -8.90
C LYS A 8 -4.70 8.39 -7.82
N TYR A 9 -4.09 9.26 -7.02
CA TYR A 9 -3.40 8.85 -5.80
C TYR A 9 -4.17 9.33 -4.58
N TYR A 10 -4.50 8.40 -3.67
CA TYR A 10 -5.25 8.68 -2.45
C TYR A 10 -4.30 9.02 -1.28
N GLU A 11 -3.64 10.17 -1.37
CA GLU A 11 -2.62 10.61 -0.41
C GLU A 11 -3.09 10.55 1.05
N ALA A 12 -4.29 11.05 1.36
CA ALA A 12 -4.81 11.03 2.73
C ALA A 12 -5.00 9.61 3.29
N ARG A 13 -5.31 8.62 2.45
CA ARG A 13 -5.45 7.21 2.88
C ARG A 13 -4.08 6.58 3.10
N PHE A 14 -3.13 6.87 2.20
CA PHE A 14 -1.74 6.46 2.35
C PHE A 14 -1.13 6.98 3.65
N GLN A 15 -1.25 8.29 3.92
CA GLN A 15 -0.70 8.90 5.13
C GLN A 15 -1.34 8.32 6.40
N ARG A 16 -2.66 8.09 6.38
CA ARG A 16 -3.35 7.45 7.50
C ARG A 16 -2.81 6.04 7.78
N GLU A 17 -2.64 5.22 6.75
CA GLU A 17 -2.10 3.86 6.92
C GLU A 17 -0.67 3.87 7.46
N LEU A 18 0.18 4.80 7.02
CA LEU A 18 1.51 4.97 7.62
C LEU A 18 1.43 5.36 9.10
N GLN A 19 0.53 6.26 9.45
CA GLN A 19 0.32 6.70 10.84
C GLN A 19 -0.20 5.57 11.73
N GLU A 20 -1.09 4.73 11.21
CA GLU A 20 -1.61 3.53 11.90
C GLU A 20 -0.54 2.43 12.09
N LEU A 21 0.52 2.45 11.29
CA LEU A 21 1.64 1.52 11.37
C LEU A 21 2.74 1.99 12.33
N GLU A 22 2.83 3.28 12.64
CA GLU A 22 3.88 3.83 13.51
C GLU A 22 3.97 3.14 14.89
N PRO A 23 2.86 2.90 15.62
CA PRO A 23 2.92 2.12 16.86
C PRO A 23 3.38 0.67 16.64
N VAL A 24 3.04 0.07 15.50
CA VAL A 24 3.43 -1.29 15.15
C VAL A 24 4.91 -1.37 14.82
N VAL A 25 5.47 -0.35 14.17
CA VAL A 25 6.92 -0.23 13.93
C VAL A 25 7.64 -0.20 15.27
N GLN A 26 7.19 0.63 16.22
CA GLN A 26 7.79 0.71 17.54
C GLN A 26 7.76 -0.66 18.27
N MET A 27 6.63 -1.37 18.19
CA MET A 27 6.52 -2.73 18.74
C MET A 27 7.46 -3.73 18.07
N ALA A 28 7.60 -3.68 16.74
CA ALA A 28 8.49 -4.57 15.98
C ALA A 28 9.98 -4.29 16.26
N VAL A 29 10.31 -3.02 16.51
CA VAL A 29 11.64 -2.59 16.94
C VAL A 29 11.96 -3.12 18.32
N GLU A 30 11.05 -2.93 19.28
CA GLU A 30 11.19 -3.45 20.64
C GLU A 30 11.34 -4.99 20.63
N TYR A 31 10.53 -5.66 19.81
CA TYR A 31 10.61 -7.11 19.63
C TYR A 31 11.99 -7.56 19.12
N SER A 32 12.53 -6.84 18.13
CA SER A 32 13.86 -7.14 17.58
C SER A 32 14.97 -6.90 18.61
N ASP A 33 14.87 -5.80 19.37
CA ASP A 33 15.82 -5.46 20.43
C ASP A 33 15.84 -6.50 21.55
N LEU A 34 14.67 -6.97 21.98
CA LEU A 34 14.56 -8.03 23.00
C LEU A 34 15.20 -9.33 22.52
N LEU A 35 15.00 -9.71 21.25
CA LEU A 35 15.64 -10.90 20.69
C LEU A 35 17.18 -10.75 20.63
N GLU A 36 17.67 -9.57 20.26
CA GLU A 36 19.11 -9.26 20.27
C GLU A 36 19.70 -9.32 21.70
N GLN A 37 19.00 -8.75 22.70
CA GLN A 37 19.41 -8.81 24.10
C GLN A 37 19.50 -10.24 24.64
N LEU A 38 18.60 -11.12 24.20
CA LEU A 38 18.59 -12.54 24.56
C LEU A 38 19.56 -13.39 23.70
N GLU A 39 20.25 -12.74 22.76
CA GLU A 39 21.17 -13.33 21.78
C GLU A 39 20.52 -14.50 21.02
N VAL A 40 19.33 -14.25 20.45
CA VAL A 40 18.55 -15.19 19.64
C VAL A 40 17.89 -14.50 18.46
N LYS A 41 17.44 -15.25 17.46
CA LYS A 41 16.78 -14.71 16.25
C LYS A 41 15.26 -14.86 16.28
N SER A 42 14.72 -15.61 17.23
CA SER A 42 13.29 -15.87 17.34
C SER A 42 12.90 -16.33 18.74
N ILE A 43 11.62 -16.21 19.08
CA ILE A 43 11.05 -16.80 20.31
C ILE A 43 11.35 -18.31 20.35
N GLY A 44 11.12 -19.04 19.26
CA GLY A 44 11.39 -20.49 19.22
C GLY A 44 12.86 -20.84 19.50
N GLU A 45 13.81 -20.06 18.99
CA GLU A 45 15.23 -20.24 19.32
C GLU A 45 15.53 -19.95 20.80
N PHE A 46 14.92 -18.91 21.37
CA PHE A 46 15.00 -18.62 22.79
C PHE A 46 14.46 -19.77 23.63
N GLU A 47 13.26 -20.27 23.32
CA GLU A 47 12.63 -21.39 24.02
C GLU A 47 13.50 -22.65 24.00
N LEU A 48 14.09 -22.99 22.84
CA LEU A 48 15.02 -24.11 22.73
C LEU A 48 16.27 -23.89 23.58
N LYS A 49 16.92 -22.73 23.45
CA LYS A 49 18.16 -22.37 24.17
C LYS A 49 18.00 -22.46 25.69
N ILE A 50 16.88 -22.00 26.24
CA ILE A 50 16.65 -22.03 27.69
C ILE A 50 16.21 -23.41 28.18
N ASN A 51 15.43 -24.16 27.39
CA ASN A 51 15.00 -25.51 27.76
C ASN A 51 16.16 -26.50 27.77
N GLU A 52 17.07 -26.40 26.79
CA GLU A 52 18.29 -27.21 26.75
C GLU A 52 19.20 -26.93 27.95
N LYS A 53 19.27 -25.66 28.41
CA LYS A 53 20.08 -25.27 29.56
C LYS A 53 19.45 -25.66 30.91
N SER A 54 18.13 -25.57 31.04
CA SER A 54 17.42 -25.86 32.30
C SER A 54 17.14 -27.35 32.49
N GLY A 55 16.96 -28.10 31.39
CA GLY A 55 16.41 -29.46 31.40
C GLY A 55 14.89 -29.52 31.53
N PHE A 56 14.19 -28.38 31.57
CA PHE A 56 12.73 -28.34 31.56
C PHE A 56 12.19 -28.43 30.12
N VAL A 57 10.99 -29.02 29.99
CA VAL A 57 10.25 -29.03 28.71
C VAL A 57 9.51 -27.70 28.50
N SER A 58 9.20 -26.97 29.57
CA SER A 58 8.42 -25.73 29.51
C SER A 58 9.33 -24.51 29.44
N ALA A 59 9.25 -23.77 28.33
CA ALA A 59 9.96 -22.51 28.15
C ALA A 59 9.64 -21.48 29.22
N ARG A 60 8.39 -21.42 29.70
CA ARG A 60 7.99 -20.52 30.78
C ARG A 60 8.75 -20.82 32.08
N LEU A 61 8.81 -22.09 32.47
CA LEU A 61 9.55 -22.51 33.68
C LEU A 61 11.05 -22.27 33.52
N SER A 62 11.60 -22.52 32.33
CA SER A 62 13.00 -22.23 32.02
C SER A 62 13.30 -20.73 32.10
N ALA A 63 12.43 -19.88 31.56
CA ALA A 63 12.59 -18.43 31.59
C ALA A 63 12.56 -17.91 33.02
N GLU A 64 11.60 -18.37 33.83
CA GLU A 64 11.52 -18.03 35.27
C GLU A 64 12.78 -18.47 36.03
N ALA A 65 13.26 -19.70 35.80
CA ALA A 65 14.46 -20.23 36.46
C ALA A 65 15.74 -19.45 36.13
N PHE A 66 15.82 -18.85 34.93
CA PHE A 66 16.95 -18.02 34.50
C PHE A 66 16.70 -16.51 34.66
N GLY A 67 15.55 -16.09 35.18
CA GLY A 67 15.21 -14.68 35.41
C GLY A 67 14.81 -13.89 34.17
N PHE A 68 14.37 -14.56 33.10
CA PHE A 68 13.91 -13.96 31.83
C PHE A 68 12.37 -13.96 31.66
N GLU A 69 11.62 -14.09 32.75
CA GLU A 69 10.15 -14.21 32.69
C GLU A 69 9.50 -12.98 32.04
N ASP A 70 9.95 -11.78 32.40
CA ASP A 70 9.38 -10.53 31.92
C ASP A 70 9.66 -10.31 30.43
N GLU A 71 10.90 -10.56 29.98
CA GLU A 71 11.30 -10.47 28.58
C GLU A 71 10.53 -11.48 27.73
N TYR A 72 10.41 -12.72 28.20
CA TYR A 72 9.67 -13.76 27.49
C TYR A 72 8.18 -13.43 27.38
N ARG A 73 7.56 -12.96 28.47
CA ARG A 73 6.16 -12.52 28.45
C ARG A 73 5.96 -11.35 27.51
N ARG A 74 6.90 -10.40 27.47
CA ARG A 74 6.85 -9.24 26.59
C ARG A 74 6.98 -9.63 25.13
N LEU A 75 7.90 -10.54 24.79
CA LEU A 75 8.05 -11.08 23.45
C LEU A 75 6.74 -11.71 22.93
N LEU A 76 6.10 -12.57 23.73
CA LEU A 76 4.82 -13.18 23.37
C LEU A 76 3.70 -12.15 23.20
N GLN A 77 3.68 -11.12 24.05
CA GLN A 77 2.71 -10.02 23.93
C GLN A 77 2.92 -9.23 22.63
N LEU A 78 4.17 -8.87 22.33
CA LEU A 78 4.54 -8.13 21.13
C LEU A 78 4.23 -8.92 19.86
N GLU A 79 4.55 -10.22 19.81
CA GLU A 79 4.23 -11.08 18.68
C GLU A 79 2.72 -11.04 18.36
N LYS A 80 1.89 -11.17 19.40
CA LYS A 80 0.42 -11.09 19.26
C LYS A 80 -0.08 -9.70 18.85
N GLN A 81 0.55 -8.62 19.33
CA GLN A 81 0.15 -7.25 19.02
C GLN A 81 0.58 -6.80 17.62
N ILE A 82 1.74 -7.27 17.15
CA ILE A 82 2.25 -7.02 15.80
C ILE A 82 1.41 -7.79 14.78
N ASP A 83 0.99 -9.02 15.12
CA ASP A 83 0.08 -9.85 14.30
C ASP A 83 0.56 -10.00 12.84
N GLY A 84 1.88 -10.13 12.66
CA GLY A 84 2.51 -10.27 11.35
C GLY A 84 2.41 -9.05 10.42
N ARG A 85 1.89 -7.90 10.89
CA ARG A 85 1.74 -6.69 10.07
C ARG A 85 3.08 -6.09 9.62
N ILE A 86 4.12 -6.27 10.44
CA ILE A 86 5.49 -5.79 10.19
C ILE A 86 6.44 -6.88 10.67
N THR A 87 7.48 -7.15 9.90
CA THR A 87 8.58 -8.03 10.27
C THR A 87 9.90 -7.25 10.33
N SER A 88 10.94 -7.83 10.94
CA SER A 88 12.28 -7.26 10.92
C SER A 88 12.84 -7.06 9.50
N ASN A 89 12.38 -7.87 8.53
CA ASN A 89 12.74 -7.72 7.13
C ASN A 89 12.15 -6.46 6.47
N ASP A 90 11.12 -5.87 7.07
CA ASP A 90 10.49 -4.64 6.59
C ASP A 90 11.16 -3.38 7.16
N LEU A 91 12.15 -3.54 8.05
CA LEU A 91 12.85 -2.45 8.74
C LEU A 91 14.29 -2.29 8.24
N THR A 92 14.73 -1.06 8.05
CA THR A 92 16.13 -0.71 7.80
C THR A 92 16.98 -0.98 9.05
N PRO A 93 18.32 -1.00 8.94
CA PRO A 93 19.19 -1.04 10.12
C PRO A 93 18.94 0.10 11.12
N ASN A 94 18.39 1.22 10.66
CA ASN A 94 18.02 2.37 11.50
C ASN A 94 16.61 2.25 12.09
N LYS A 95 15.97 1.08 12.02
CA LYS A 95 14.63 0.80 12.59
C LYS A 95 13.48 1.58 11.95
N GLU A 96 13.69 2.08 10.72
CA GLU A 96 12.67 2.74 9.91
C GLU A 96 12.10 1.77 8.86
N LEU A 97 10.84 1.96 8.42
CA LEU A 97 10.27 1.16 7.33
C LEU A 97 11.12 1.27 6.05
N LYS A 98 11.41 0.12 5.43
CA LYS A 98 12.13 0.09 4.16
C LYS A 98 11.26 0.66 3.05
N LYS A 99 11.92 1.31 2.09
CA LYS A 99 11.28 1.88 0.89
C LYS A 99 10.36 0.89 0.14
N PRO A 100 10.72 -0.38 -0.10
CA PRO A 100 9.83 -1.31 -0.80
C PRO A 100 8.48 -1.55 -0.08
N PHE A 101 8.48 -1.53 1.25
CA PHE A 101 7.25 -1.66 2.04
C PHE A 101 6.37 -0.41 1.89
N ILE A 102 6.98 0.78 1.98
CA ILE A 102 6.31 2.06 1.76
C ILE A 102 5.75 2.15 0.33
N ASP A 103 6.53 1.71 -0.67
CA ASP A 103 6.13 1.69 -2.07
C ASP A 103 4.93 0.73 -2.29
N ALA A 104 4.88 -0.41 -1.59
CA ALA A 104 3.74 -1.32 -1.64
C ALA A 104 2.45 -0.69 -1.05
N ILE A 105 2.56 0.05 0.06
CA ILE A 105 1.42 0.80 0.62
C ILE A 105 0.99 1.91 -0.35
N LYS A 106 1.95 2.61 -0.96
CA LYS A 106 1.67 3.63 -1.97
C LYS A 106 0.92 3.05 -3.16
N GLU A 107 1.34 1.88 -3.63
CA GLU A 107 0.71 1.17 -4.74
C GLU A 107 -0.74 0.79 -4.41
N LYS A 108 -0.99 0.26 -3.21
CA LYS A 108 -2.34 -0.06 -2.71
C LYS A 108 -3.30 1.15 -2.72
N HIS A 109 -2.78 2.36 -2.56
CA HIS A 109 -3.54 3.61 -2.58
C HIS A 109 -3.40 4.39 -3.89
N THR A 110 -2.92 3.75 -4.95
CA THR A 110 -2.83 4.33 -6.29
C THR A 110 -3.81 3.63 -7.22
N GLU A 111 -4.71 4.40 -7.80
CA GLU A 111 -5.62 3.96 -8.86
C GLU A 111 -4.99 4.30 -10.21
N TYR A 112 -4.89 3.29 -11.07
CA TYR A 112 -4.34 3.41 -12.41
C TYR A 112 -5.46 3.43 -13.44
N TYR A 113 -5.17 4.04 -14.59
CA TYR A 113 -6.05 3.92 -15.74
C TYR A 113 -6.05 2.47 -16.24
N THR A 114 -7.24 1.96 -16.50
CA THR A 114 -7.40 0.70 -17.22
C THR A 114 -7.09 0.90 -18.70
N ASP A 115 -6.80 -0.17 -19.42
CA ASP A 115 -6.63 -0.12 -20.88
C ASP A 115 -7.90 0.43 -21.58
N GLU A 116 -9.08 0.18 -21.01
CA GLU A 116 -10.36 0.70 -21.50
C GLU A 116 -10.49 2.21 -21.27
N ASP A 117 -10.08 2.72 -20.10
CA ASP A 117 -10.04 4.16 -19.84
C ASP A 117 -9.14 4.88 -20.85
N ILE A 118 -7.95 4.32 -21.11
CA ILE A 118 -6.99 4.88 -22.08
C ILE A 118 -7.60 4.88 -23.48
N LYS A 119 -8.24 3.78 -23.88
CA LYS A 119 -8.91 3.68 -25.19
C LYS A 119 -10.04 4.70 -25.33
N THR A 120 -10.84 4.87 -24.29
CA THR A 120 -11.94 5.84 -24.25
C THR A 120 -11.39 7.27 -24.35
N LYS A 121 -10.40 7.61 -23.53
CA LYS A 121 -9.72 8.91 -23.56
C LYS A 121 -9.18 9.24 -24.95
N ASN A 122 -8.42 8.33 -25.56
CA ASN A 122 -7.86 8.53 -26.89
C ASN A 122 -8.94 8.74 -27.96
N THR A 123 -10.10 8.10 -27.81
CA THR A 123 -11.24 8.28 -28.73
C THR A 123 -11.84 9.67 -28.57
N LEU A 124 -12.04 10.12 -27.32
CA LEU A 124 -12.57 11.45 -27.02
C LEU A 124 -11.61 12.56 -27.49
N GLU A 125 -10.31 12.41 -27.27
CA GLU A 125 -9.29 13.36 -27.75
C GLU A 125 -9.34 13.51 -29.27
N LYS A 126 -9.44 12.40 -30.03
CA LYS A 126 -9.62 12.45 -31.49
C LYS A 126 -10.88 13.20 -31.91
N ILE A 127 -12.00 13.00 -31.21
CA ILE A 127 -13.25 13.71 -31.51
C ILE A 127 -13.07 15.21 -31.26
N ILE A 128 -12.45 15.58 -30.15
CA ILE A 128 -12.16 16.98 -29.78
C ILE A 128 -11.24 17.62 -30.83
N GLU A 129 -10.15 16.96 -31.21
CA GLU A 129 -9.22 17.43 -32.23
C GLU A 129 -9.92 17.61 -33.58
N THR A 130 -10.71 16.64 -34.01
CA THR A 130 -11.46 16.69 -35.27
C THR A 130 -12.46 17.85 -35.27
N TYR A 131 -13.21 18.04 -34.18
CA TYR A 131 -14.14 19.16 -34.04
C TYR A 131 -13.41 20.52 -34.01
N ASN A 132 -12.27 20.60 -33.32
CA ASN A 132 -11.47 21.82 -33.24
C ASN A 132 -10.67 22.13 -34.51
N ALA A 133 -10.50 21.18 -35.42
CA ALA A 133 -9.91 21.43 -36.74
C ALA A 133 -10.87 22.19 -37.67
N LEU A 134 -12.17 22.14 -37.41
CA LEU A 134 -13.18 22.92 -38.13
C LEU A 134 -13.07 24.42 -37.78
N ASP A 135 -13.37 25.29 -38.75
CA ASP A 135 -13.50 26.73 -38.47
C ASP A 135 -14.73 27.04 -37.59
N LEU A 136 -14.79 28.26 -37.05
CA LEU A 136 -15.84 28.65 -36.12
C LEU A 136 -17.26 28.61 -36.73
N ASP A 137 -17.40 28.87 -38.02
CA ASP A 137 -18.70 28.82 -38.70
C ASP A 137 -19.09 27.36 -38.96
N GLN A 138 -18.13 26.54 -39.37
CA GLN A 138 -18.31 25.10 -39.57
C GLN A 138 -18.79 24.39 -38.30
N ARG A 139 -18.24 24.75 -37.14
CA ARG A 139 -18.62 24.18 -35.84
C ARG A 139 -20.09 24.40 -35.49
N LYS A 140 -20.72 25.48 -35.98
CA LYS A 140 -22.15 25.77 -35.76
C LYS A 140 -23.07 24.77 -36.46
N HIS A 141 -22.56 24.06 -37.47
CA HIS A 141 -23.29 22.99 -38.16
C HIS A 141 -23.38 21.69 -37.34
N ILE A 142 -22.65 21.58 -36.23
CA ILE A 142 -22.67 20.41 -35.35
C ILE A 142 -23.32 20.80 -34.03
N GLY A 143 -24.19 19.93 -33.51
CA GLY A 143 -24.82 20.09 -32.21
C GLY A 143 -25.08 18.75 -31.55
N PHE A 144 -25.86 18.78 -30.46
CA PHE A 144 -26.27 17.59 -29.73
C PHE A 144 -27.80 17.42 -29.82
N SER A 145 -28.24 16.18 -30.01
CA SER A 145 -29.65 15.81 -29.87
C SER A 145 -30.09 15.93 -28.41
N ARG A 146 -31.41 15.84 -28.14
CA ARG A 146 -31.94 15.83 -26.76
C ARG A 146 -31.43 14.65 -25.94
N GLU A 147 -31.07 13.56 -26.61
CA GLU A 147 -30.47 12.36 -26.03
C GLU A 147 -28.94 12.46 -25.90
N GLY A 148 -28.34 13.61 -26.23
CA GLY A 148 -26.89 13.84 -26.13
C GLY A 148 -26.06 13.25 -27.27
N LYS A 149 -26.67 12.89 -28.41
CA LYS A 149 -25.93 12.37 -29.57
C LYS A 149 -25.40 13.51 -30.44
N LEU A 150 -24.15 13.41 -30.92
CA LEU A 150 -23.64 14.32 -31.95
C LEU A 150 -24.48 14.19 -33.22
N MET A 151 -24.90 15.33 -33.76
CA MET A 151 -25.70 15.41 -34.98
C MET A 151 -25.46 16.74 -35.70
N PHE A 152 -25.97 16.86 -36.92
CA PHE A 152 -26.07 18.17 -37.55
C PHE A 152 -27.02 19.07 -36.74
N SER A 153 -26.59 20.31 -36.53
CA SER A 153 -27.44 21.36 -35.98
C SER A 153 -28.71 21.50 -36.84
N PRO A 154 -29.90 21.67 -36.25
CA PRO A 154 -31.13 21.90 -37.01
C PRO A 154 -31.09 23.20 -37.81
N PHE A 155 -30.15 24.10 -37.50
CA PHE A 155 -29.89 25.34 -38.23
C PHE A 155 -28.77 25.20 -39.27
N SER A 156 -28.30 23.97 -39.50
CA SER A 156 -27.24 23.72 -40.47
C SER A 156 -27.76 23.90 -41.89
N THR A 157 -27.09 24.74 -42.67
CA THR A 157 -27.37 24.92 -44.11
C THR A 157 -26.88 23.75 -44.97
N LEU A 158 -26.19 22.76 -44.39
CA LEU A 158 -25.62 21.61 -45.11
C LEU A 158 -26.58 20.40 -45.19
N LEU A 159 -27.79 20.52 -44.63
CA LEU A 159 -28.81 19.47 -44.62
C LEU A 159 -29.72 19.49 -45.86
N HIS A 160 -29.49 20.39 -46.82
CA HIS A 160 -30.33 20.63 -47.99
C HIS A 160 -29.51 20.71 -49.28
#